data_AF-A0A352FJ21-F1
#
_entry.id   AF-A0A352FJ21-F1
#
_cell.length_a   1.000
_cell.length_b   1.000
_cell.length_c   1.000
_cell.angle_alpha   90.00
_cell.angle_beta   90.00
_cell.angle_gamma   90.00
#
_symmetry.space_group_name_H-M   'P 1'
#
loop_
_entity.id
_entity.type
_entity.pdbx_description
1 polymer ?
#
loop_
_entity_poly.entity_id
_entity_poly.type
_entity_poly.pdbx_seq_one_letter_code
_entity_poly.pdbx_strand_id
1 'polypeptide(L)'
;MKSLQSTDADEKTIRKIAQIVSNRPLSEAIYRSVNTGLRSRSAHIAGEKTVWDVFKHSLEEAIRDIKAHPRGKLFRRLIEYGVPYPDDPEVLISDERERLSDPECGSCVEFIYSHMISRFKGELAELLALEPCLRLLEKLKRNGQVSTATQLYWGDLIKEPCEVSSGPAANPTWGRFRKGADGLLVEKKDGVIKIEGVVEVKSMARSRKKLLTQIDRHIARLHGGIELERRRFPADNVEFSREIRIAVIPSSWKLTREWRKVKNKRGWSMKFPKASEPLTPTHTEELDVNFWKITLAWSQEALHQAAYQMTFWYMAQVGKHIFKKKQNLPSSWTYMTSAEAGQNASKETLFYIPMRYISWRQRRKAVTLYNVYGYGYPIGVDAPEILTRRKGSKWRNEILWPEDVLGEE
;
A
#
# COMPACT_ATOMS: atom_id res chain seq x y z
N MET A 1 -18.40 22.19 12.51
CA MET A 1 -18.97 20.97 11.90
C MET A 1 -19.60 20.15 12.99
N LYS A 2 -20.93 19.95 12.99
CA LYS A 2 -21.58 19.02 13.92
C LYS A 2 -21.06 17.61 13.61
N SER A 3 -20.53 16.94 14.63
CA SER A 3 -20.19 15.52 14.58
C SER A 3 -21.43 14.73 14.17
N LEU A 4 -21.52 14.30 12.90
CA LEU A 4 -22.49 13.30 12.47
C LEU A 4 -22.23 12.06 13.33
N GLN A 5 -23.18 11.70 14.19
CA GLN A 5 -23.11 10.46 14.95
C GLN A 5 -22.97 9.30 13.96
N SER A 6 -21.89 8.52 14.10
CA SER A 6 -21.65 7.32 13.33
C SER A 6 -22.82 6.36 13.54
N THR A 7 -23.36 5.80 12.45
CA THR A 7 -24.36 4.73 12.58
C THR A 7 -23.68 3.41 12.96
N ASP A 8 -24.44 2.44 13.46
CA ASP A 8 -23.92 1.08 13.75
C ASP A 8 -23.33 0.40 12.51
N ALA A 9 -23.88 0.67 11.32
CA ALA A 9 -23.38 0.14 10.07
C ALA A 9 -22.00 0.74 9.69
N ASP A 10 -21.80 2.02 9.97
CA ASP A 10 -20.54 2.72 9.77
C ASP A 10 -19.47 2.14 10.68
N GLU A 11 -19.80 1.98 11.97
CA GLU A 11 -18.92 1.41 12.98
C GLU A 11 -18.51 -0.03 12.64
N LYS A 12 -19.45 -0.85 12.13
CA LYS A 12 -19.16 -2.20 11.65
C LYS A 12 -18.18 -2.19 10.48
N THR A 13 -18.31 -1.23 9.56
CA THR A 13 -17.41 -1.10 8.41
C THR A 13 -16.02 -0.64 8.83
N ILE A 14 -15.94 0.37 9.70
CA ILE A 14 -14.68 0.85 10.29
C ILE A 14 -13.94 -0.30 11.00
N ARG A 15 -14.64 -1.12 11.79
CA ARG A 15 -14.05 -2.29 12.46
C ARG A 15 -13.50 -3.31 11.47
N LYS A 16 -14.21 -3.60 10.38
CA LYS A 16 -13.72 -4.52 9.34
C LYS A 16 -12.44 -4.03 8.69
N ILE A 17 -12.37 -2.73 8.35
CA ILE A 17 -11.16 -2.12 7.80
C ILE A 17 -10.03 -2.17 8.84
N ALA A 18 -10.33 -1.86 10.10
CA ALA A 18 -9.36 -1.87 11.19
C ALA A 18 -8.78 -3.26 11.49
N GLN A 19 -9.52 -4.35 11.24
CA GLN A 19 -9.00 -5.72 11.36
C GLN A 19 -7.92 -6.05 10.32
N ILE A 20 -7.87 -5.32 9.21
CA ILE A 20 -6.91 -5.53 8.11
C ILE A 20 -5.74 -4.55 8.23
N VAL A 21 -6.06 -3.28 8.48
CA VAL A 21 -5.09 -2.18 8.59
C VAL A 21 -4.40 -2.14 9.97
N SER A 22 -5.04 -2.71 11.00
CA SER A 22 -4.61 -2.65 12.41
C SER A 22 -4.39 -1.23 12.95
N ASN A 23 -5.10 -0.25 12.39
CA ASN A 23 -5.08 1.14 12.83
C ASN A 23 -6.49 1.73 12.69
N ARG A 24 -7.17 1.90 13.83
CA ARG A 24 -8.57 2.34 13.85
C ARG A 24 -8.75 3.79 13.39
N PRO A 25 -8.02 4.80 13.91
CA PRO A 25 -8.06 6.17 13.38
C PRO A 25 -7.85 6.25 11.86
N LEU A 26 -6.88 5.49 11.32
CA LEU A 26 -6.65 5.42 9.87
C LEU A 26 -7.86 4.81 9.13
N SER A 27 -8.49 3.79 9.71
CA SER A 27 -9.69 3.16 9.15
C SER A 27 -10.88 4.12 9.13
N GLU A 28 -11.03 4.95 10.16
CA GLU A 28 -12.04 6.02 10.21
C GLU A 28 -11.78 7.10 9.14
N ALA A 29 -10.52 7.47 8.93
CA ALA A 29 -10.15 8.41 7.88
C ALA A 29 -10.37 7.86 6.46
N ILE A 30 -10.06 6.58 6.22
CA ILE A 30 -10.38 5.89 4.97
C ILE A 30 -11.90 5.86 4.77
N TYR A 31 -12.64 5.45 5.80
CA TYR A 31 -14.10 5.41 5.73
C TYR A 31 -14.67 6.78 5.36
N ARG A 32 -14.23 7.85 6.05
CA ARG A 32 -14.69 9.22 5.77
C ARG A 32 -14.34 9.65 4.36
N SER A 33 -13.11 9.41 3.91
CA SER A 33 -12.65 9.83 2.58
C SER A 33 -13.48 9.19 1.47
N VAL A 34 -13.66 7.87 1.57
CA VAL A 34 -14.46 7.08 0.61
C VAL A 34 -15.95 7.45 0.67
N ASN A 35 -16.52 7.59 1.87
CA ASN A 35 -17.93 7.97 2.04
C ASN A 35 -18.21 9.37 1.48
N THR A 36 -17.31 10.33 1.66
CA THR A 36 -17.39 11.65 1.03
C THR A 36 -17.44 11.53 -0.49
N GLY A 37 -16.60 10.66 -1.05
CA GLY A 37 -16.62 10.37 -2.48
C GLY A 37 -17.94 9.76 -2.96
N LEU A 38 -18.40 8.68 -2.32
CA LEU A 38 -19.63 7.98 -2.69
C LEU A 38 -20.89 8.87 -2.56
N ARG A 39 -20.89 9.83 -1.64
CA ARG A 39 -22.01 10.79 -1.47
C ARG A 39 -21.93 11.98 -2.41
N SER A 40 -20.80 12.21 -3.07
CA SER A 40 -20.59 13.36 -3.94
C SER A 40 -21.14 13.07 -5.34
N ARG A 41 -22.00 13.97 -5.85
CA ARG A 41 -22.42 13.95 -7.26
C ARG A 41 -21.32 14.40 -8.22
N SER A 42 -20.26 15.00 -7.69
CA SER A 42 -19.09 15.42 -8.44
C SER A 42 -18.03 14.31 -8.55
N ALA A 43 -18.28 13.08 -8.05
CA ALA A 43 -17.29 12.01 -8.01
C ALA A 43 -17.81 10.71 -8.64
N HIS A 44 -16.95 10.03 -9.38
CA HIS A 44 -17.15 8.68 -9.90
C HIS A 44 -16.01 7.79 -9.42
N ILE A 45 -16.36 6.70 -8.76
CA ILE A 45 -15.40 5.80 -8.09
C ILE A 45 -15.70 4.37 -8.52
N ALA A 46 -14.66 3.60 -8.82
CA ALA A 46 -14.81 2.16 -9.09
C ALA A 46 -15.15 1.39 -7.81
N GLY A 47 -15.99 0.36 -7.93
CA GLY A 47 -16.49 -0.44 -6.81
C GLY A 47 -17.99 -0.28 -6.62
N GLU A 48 -18.59 -1.12 -5.76
CA GLU A 48 -20.04 -1.10 -5.52
C GLU A 48 -20.50 0.10 -4.67
N LYS A 49 -21.72 0.06 -4.12
CA LYS A 49 -22.43 1.20 -3.53
C LYS A 49 -21.95 1.60 -2.12
N THR A 50 -21.09 0.82 -1.46
CA THR A 50 -20.70 1.09 -0.05
C THR A 50 -19.19 1.30 0.13
N VAL A 51 -18.84 1.92 1.25
CA VAL A 51 -17.43 2.14 1.65
C VAL A 51 -16.66 0.83 1.74
N TRP A 52 -17.30 -0.23 2.26
CA TRP A 52 -16.67 -1.54 2.35
C TRP A 52 -16.34 -2.10 0.97
N ASP A 53 -17.23 -1.91 0.00
CA ASP A 53 -17.05 -2.48 -1.34
C ASP A 53 -15.91 -1.78 -2.08
N VAL A 54 -15.78 -0.45 -1.96
CA VAL A 54 -14.64 0.30 -2.51
C VAL A 54 -13.33 -0.12 -1.86
N PHE A 55 -13.29 -0.23 -0.52
CA PHE A 55 -12.09 -0.71 0.18
C PHE A 55 -11.74 -2.14 -0.22
N LYS A 56 -12.73 -3.03 -0.29
CA LYS A 56 -12.56 -4.44 -0.67
C LYS A 56 -12.08 -4.57 -2.11
N HIS A 57 -12.64 -3.80 -3.03
CA HIS A 57 -12.20 -3.75 -4.44
C HIS A 57 -10.73 -3.36 -4.53
N SER A 58 -10.33 -2.25 -3.90
CA SER A 58 -8.93 -1.80 -3.81
C SER A 58 -7.99 -2.87 -3.22
N LEU A 59 -8.44 -3.56 -2.16
CA LEU A 59 -7.69 -4.67 -1.56
C LEU A 59 -7.55 -5.87 -2.51
N GLU A 60 -8.62 -6.25 -3.20
CA GLU A 60 -8.65 -7.38 -4.13
C GLU A 60 -7.80 -7.12 -5.38
N GLU A 61 -7.81 -5.89 -5.90
CA GLU A 61 -6.93 -5.46 -6.99
C GLU A 61 -5.45 -5.60 -6.58
N ALA A 62 -5.08 -5.11 -5.40
CA ALA A 62 -3.71 -5.28 -4.88
C ALA A 62 -3.34 -6.76 -4.72
N ILE A 63 -4.25 -7.59 -4.21
CA ILE A 63 -4.04 -9.04 -4.08
C ILE A 63 -3.90 -9.71 -5.46
N ARG A 64 -4.70 -9.30 -6.44
CA ARG A 64 -4.62 -9.82 -7.80
C ARG A 64 -3.27 -9.50 -8.43
N ASP A 65 -2.78 -8.28 -8.28
CA ASP A 65 -1.45 -7.88 -8.76
C ASP A 65 -0.33 -8.70 -8.10
N ILE A 66 -0.43 -8.91 -6.78
CA ILE A 66 0.49 -9.76 -6.02
C ILE A 66 0.47 -11.20 -6.54
N LYS A 67 -0.71 -11.76 -6.84
CA LYS A 67 -0.86 -13.12 -7.36
C LYS A 67 -0.37 -13.27 -8.79
N ALA A 68 -0.62 -12.28 -9.64
CA ALA A 68 -0.21 -12.28 -11.05
C ALA A 68 1.29 -12.03 -11.23
N HIS A 69 1.96 -11.46 -10.23
CA HIS A 69 3.39 -11.22 -10.28
C HIS A 69 4.17 -12.56 -10.37
N PRO A 70 5.21 -12.68 -11.23
CA PRO A 70 5.97 -13.93 -11.40
C PRO A 70 6.57 -14.49 -10.09
N ARG A 71 6.86 -13.61 -9.13
CA ARG A 71 7.37 -13.98 -7.79
C ARG A 71 6.28 -14.33 -6.77
N GLY A 72 5.00 -14.22 -7.11
CA GLY A 72 3.89 -14.63 -6.26
C GLY A 72 3.95 -16.12 -5.91
N LYS A 73 4.48 -16.97 -6.81
CA LYS A 73 4.71 -18.40 -6.55
C LYS A 73 5.71 -18.64 -5.42
N LEU A 74 6.74 -17.81 -5.32
CA LEU A 74 7.77 -17.92 -4.28
C LEU A 74 7.17 -17.65 -2.90
N PHE A 75 6.28 -16.66 -2.79
CA PHE A 75 5.61 -16.33 -1.54
C PHE A 75 4.70 -17.47 -1.04
N ARG A 76 4.02 -18.19 -1.95
CA ARG A 76 3.24 -19.37 -1.54
C ARG A 76 4.15 -20.47 -1.02
N ARG A 77 5.20 -20.83 -1.78
CA ARG A 77 6.19 -21.86 -1.39
C ARG A 77 6.90 -21.51 -0.08
N LEU A 78 7.17 -20.23 0.16
CA LEU A 78 7.71 -19.73 1.43
C LEU A 78 6.83 -20.14 2.63
N ILE A 79 5.51 -19.98 2.52
CA ILE A 79 4.59 -20.29 3.62
C ILE A 79 4.33 -21.80 3.71
N GLU A 80 4.27 -22.48 2.57
CA GLU A 80 3.89 -23.89 2.48
C GLU A 80 5.03 -24.84 2.84
N TYR A 81 6.24 -24.57 2.33
CA TYR A 81 7.40 -25.46 2.45
C TYR A 81 8.55 -24.85 3.25
N GLY A 82 8.58 -23.52 3.40
CA GLY A 82 9.64 -22.82 4.13
C GLY A 82 10.93 -22.68 3.31
N VAL A 83 12.04 -22.65 4.03
CA VAL A 83 13.41 -22.43 3.51
C VAL A 83 14.35 -23.50 4.08
N PRO A 84 15.55 -23.67 3.51
CA PRO A 84 16.55 -24.54 4.10
C PRO A 84 16.93 -24.05 5.50
N TYR A 85 17.26 -24.97 6.40
CA TYR A 85 17.74 -24.63 7.74
C TYR A 85 19.13 -24.01 7.66
N PRO A 86 19.55 -23.19 8.64
CA PRO A 86 20.86 -22.54 8.61
C PRO A 86 22.04 -23.51 8.38
N ASP A 87 21.97 -24.70 8.95
CA ASP A 87 23.03 -25.72 8.88
C ASP A 87 22.92 -26.65 7.65
N ASP A 88 21.85 -26.53 6.85
CA ASP A 88 21.72 -27.28 5.59
C ASP A 88 22.77 -26.79 4.57
N PRO A 89 23.28 -27.65 3.67
CA PRO A 89 24.10 -27.22 2.54
C PRO A 89 23.43 -26.11 1.71
N GLU A 90 24.23 -25.32 0.99
CA GLU A 90 23.69 -24.32 0.06
C GLU A 90 22.85 -24.99 -1.03
N VAL A 91 21.65 -24.46 -1.26
CA VAL A 91 20.72 -24.91 -2.28
C VAL A 91 20.64 -23.81 -3.33
N LEU A 92 21.53 -23.84 -4.31
CA LEU A 92 21.65 -22.80 -5.33
C LEU A 92 20.71 -22.99 -6.53
N ILE A 93 20.19 -24.21 -6.70
CA ILE A 93 19.34 -24.58 -7.82
C ILE A 93 17.93 -24.83 -7.29
N SER A 94 16.94 -24.19 -7.91
CA SER A 94 15.54 -24.40 -7.56
C SER A 94 15.00 -25.69 -8.21
N ASP A 95 14.21 -26.43 -7.45
CA ASP A 95 13.37 -27.52 -7.95
C ASP A 95 12.00 -27.03 -8.49
N GLU A 96 11.72 -25.73 -8.33
CA GLU A 96 10.46 -25.04 -8.58
C GLU A 96 9.21 -25.61 -7.86
N ARG A 97 9.36 -26.62 -6.99
CA ARG A 97 8.27 -27.42 -6.44
C ARG A 97 8.16 -27.32 -4.93
N GLU A 98 9.25 -27.48 -4.20
CA GLU A 98 9.24 -27.57 -2.74
C GLU A 98 9.81 -26.30 -2.08
N ARG A 99 10.69 -26.49 -1.09
CA ARG A 99 11.41 -25.44 -0.36
C ARG A 99 12.09 -24.48 -1.33
N LEU A 100 12.19 -23.21 -0.93
CA LEU A 100 12.89 -22.22 -1.74
C LEU A 100 14.40 -22.52 -1.77
N SER A 101 15.03 -22.33 -2.93
CA SER A 101 16.49 -22.21 -3.02
C SER A 101 16.99 -20.92 -2.35
N ASP A 102 18.28 -20.83 -2.04
CA ASP A 102 18.87 -19.63 -1.41
C ASP A 102 18.67 -18.35 -2.27
N PRO A 103 18.86 -18.36 -3.61
CA PRO A 103 18.53 -17.21 -4.46
C PRO A 103 17.03 -16.84 -4.47
N GLU A 104 16.16 -17.85 -4.37
CA GLU A 104 14.71 -17.64 -4.28
C GLU A 104 14.30 -17.01 -2.95
N CYS A 105 14.96 -17.36 -1.85
CA CYS A 105 14.77 -16.72 -0.55
C CYS A 105 14.97 -15.20 -0.65
N GLY A 106 16.11 -14.79 -1.22
CA GLY A 106 16.41 -13.37 -1.45
C GLY A 106 15.41 -12.69 -2.39
N SER A 107 14.97 -13.39 -3.45
CA SER A 107 13.98 -12.88 -4.40
C SER A 107 12.59 -12.73 -3.77
N CYS A 108 12.21 -13.64 -2.88
CA CYS A 108 10.95 -13.62 -2.14
C CYS A 108 10.91 -12.47 -1.13
N VAL A 109 12.01 -12.23 -0.40
CA VAL A 109 12.13 -11.06 0.50
C VAL A 109 11.99 -9.75 -0.26
N GLU A 110 12.67 -9.61 -1.39
CA GLU A 110 12.53 -8.43 -2.26
C GLU A 110 11.10 -8.27 -2.77
N PHE A 111 10.41 -9.37 -3.08
CA PHE A 111 9.01 -9.33 -3.48
C PHE A 111 8.09 -8.84 -2.35
N ILE A 112 8.21 -9.40 -1.14
CA ILE A 112 7.40 -8.95 0.01
C ILE A 112 7.64 -7.47 0.30
N TYR A 113 8.92 -7.09 0.47
CA TYR A 113 9.28 -5.74 0.90
C TYR A 113 9.03 -4.70 -0.18
N SER A 114 9.50 -4.95 -1.40
CA SER A 114 9.52 -3.94 -2.46
C SER A 114 8.22 -3.91 -3.27
N HIS A 115 7.48 -5.03 -3.35
CA HIS A 115 6.24 -5.11 -4.13
C HIS A 115 4.99 -5.16 -3.24
N MET A 116 4.82 -6.16 -2.37
CA MET A 116 3.58 -6.33 -1.60
C MET A 116 3.29 -5.15 -0.67
N ILE A 117 4.26 -4.78 0.18
CA ILE A 117 4.12 -3.65 1.11
C ILE A 117 3.90 -2.36 0.33
N SER A 118 4.68 -2.12 -0.73
CA SER A 118 4.53 -0.91 -1.56
C SER A 118 3.15 -0.82 -2.23
N ARG A 119 2.59 -1.95 -2.68
CA ARG A 119 1.26 -2.00 -3.31
C ARG A 119 0.17 -1.60 -2.33
N PHE A 120 0.10 -2.24 -1.16
CA PHE A 120 -0.88 -1.89 -0.12
C PHE A 120 -0.72 -0.44 0.36
N LYS A 121 0.52 0.04 0.50
CA LYS A 121 0.77 1.43 0.86
C LYS A 121 0.24 2.42 -0.19
N GLY A 122 0.32 2.07 -1.48
CA GLY A 122 -0.26 2.83 -2.59
C GLY A 122 -1.78 2.91 -2.49
N GLU A 123 -2.44 1.78 -2.33
CA GLU A 123 -3.90 1.70 -2.19
C GLU A 123 -4.43 2.56 -1.03
N LEU A 124 -3.78 2.48 0.14
CA LEU A 124 -4.16 3.31 1.29
C LEU A 124 -4.04 4.81 0.99
N ALA A 125 -3.01 5.22 0.25
CA ALA A 125 -2.82 6.61 -0.14
C ALA A 125 -3.91 7.08 -1.13
N GLU A 126 -4.24 6.26 -2.13
CA GLU A 126 -5.31 6.54 -3.10
C GLU A 126 -6.67 6.72 -2.38
N LEU A 127 -7.03 5.81 -1.47
CA LEU A 127 -8.28 5.92 -0.72
C LEU A 127 -8.36 7.17 0.15
N LEU A 128 -7.25 7.59 0.77
CA LEU A 128 -7.19 8.80 1.59
C LEU A 128 -7.16 10.11 0.77
N ALA A 129 -6.74 10.04 -0.49
CA ALA A 129 -6.60 11.20 -1.36
C ALA A 129 -7.95 11.71 -1.91
N LEU A 130 -8.96 10.85 -1.95
CA LEU A 130 -10.26 11.14 -2.56
C LEU A 130 -10.97 12.37 -1.98
N GLU A 131 -11.19 12.41 -0.66
CA GLU A 131 -11.85 13.56 -0.02
C GLU A 131 -11.08 14.88 -0.23
N PRO A 132 -9.75 14.96 0.00
CA PRO A 132 -8.97 16.15 -0.31
C PRO A 132 -9.06 16.61 -1.77
N CYS A 133 -9.01 15.69 -2.74
CA CYS A 133 -9.15 16.01 -4.16
C CYS A 133 -10.53 16.59 -4.48
N LEU A 134 -11.59 16.05 -3.88
CA LEU A 134 -12.95 16.60 -4.05
C LEU A 134 -13.08 18.00 -3.44
N ARG A 135 -12.50 18.23 -2.25
CA ARG A 135 -12.48 19.56 -1.64
C ARG A 135 -11.74 20.58 -2.52
N LEU A 136 -10.64 20.16 -3.16
CA LEU A 136 -9.93 20.99 -4.13
C LEU A 136 -10.79 21.25 -5.37
N LEU A 137 -11.44 20.23 -5.95
CA LEU A 137 -12.36 20.41 -7.07
C LEU A 137 -13.46 21.44 -6.75
N GLU A 138 -14.12 21.33 -5.60
CA GLU A 138 -15.15 22.29 -5.18
C GLU A 138 -14.59 23.69 -4.92
N LYS A 139 -13.31 23.82 -4.53
CA LYS A 139 -12.63 25.12 -4.46
C LYS A 139 -12.39 25.69 -5.88
N LEU A 140 -11.88 24.88 -6.80
CA LEU A 140 -11.63 25.27 -8.18
C LEU A 140 -12.93 25.71 -8.89
N LYS A 141 -14.03 25.00 -8.67
CA LYS A 141 -15.36 25.38 -9.18
C LYS A 141 -15.82 26.75 -8.67
N ARG A 142 -15.74 26.97 -7.35
CA ARG A 142 -16.13 28.25 -6.72
C ARG A 142 -15.29 29.42 -7.21
N ASN A 143 -14.02 29.17 -7.52
CA ASN A 143 -13.12 30.18 -8.05
C ASN A 143 -13.28 30.42 -9.57
N GLY A 144 -14.19 29.71 -10.24
CA GLY A 144 -14.30 29.75 -11.71
C GLY A 144 -13.05 29.21 -12.43
N GLN A 145 -12.24 28.42 -11.72
CA GLN A 145 -11.02 27.83 -12.29
C GLN A 145 -11.33 26.62 -13.17
N VAL A 146 -12.46 25.95 -12.93
CA VAL A 146 -13.02 24.87 -13.75
C VAL A 146 -14.54 25.04 -13.86
N SER A 147 -15.16 24.38 -14.83
CA SER A 147 -16.61 24.36 -15.00
C SER A 147 -17.32 23.75 -13.78
N THR A 148 -18.52 24.24 -13.47
CA THR A 148 -19.36 23.63 -12.42
C THR A 148 -19.77 22.19 -12.79
N ALA A 149 -19.78 21.87 -14.08
CA ALA A 149 -20.04 20.54 -14.63
C ALA A 149 -18.83 19.58 -14.53
N THR A 150 -17.64 20.06 -14.16
CA THR A 150 -16.45 19.20 -14.01
C THR A 150 -16.67 18.16 -12.89
N GLN A 151 -16.35 16.91 -13.16
CA GLN A 151 -16.46 15.77 -12.25
C GLN A 151 -15.10 15.11 -12.03
N LEU A 152 -14.88 14.53 -10.85
CA LEU A 152 -13.72 13.73 -10.52
C LEU A 152 -13.98 12.27 -10.87
N TYR A 153 -13.18 11.71 -11.77
CA TYR A 153 -13.08 10.27 -12.00
C TYR A 153 -11.89 9.72 -11.23
N TRP A 154 -12.04 8.53 -10.63
CA TRP A 154 -11.04 8.01 -9.70
C TRP A 154 -10.63 6.56 -10.01
N GLY A 155 -9.33 6.29 -9.90
CA GLY A 155 -8.73 4.95 -9.95
C GLY A 155 -9.04 4.19 -11.24
N ASP A 156 -9.52 2.96 -11.09
CA ASP A 156 -9.68 2.00 -12.20
C ASP A 156 -10.72 2.39 -13.26
N LEU A 157 -11.50 3.46 -13.01
CA LEU A 157 -12.37 4.03 -14.04
C LEU A 157 -11.58 4.66 -15.18
N ILE A 158 -10.29 4.95 -14.97
CA ILE A 158 -9.42 5.66 -15.90
C ILE A 158 -8.43 4.68 -16.51
N LYS A 159 -8.48 4.53 -17.82
CA LYS A 159 -7.42 3.84 -18.56
C LYS A 159 -6.90 4.70 -19.70
N GLU A 160 -5.59 4.67 -19.84
CA GLU A 160 -4.83 5.43 -20.82
C GLU A 160 -4.22 4.48 -21.85
N PRO A 161 -4.09 4.92 -23.12
CA PRO A 161 -3.45 4.12 -24.14
C PRO A 161 -1.96 3.96 -23.87
N CYS A 162 -1.43 2.78 -24.19
CA CYS A 162 0.01 2.57 -24.23
C CYS A 162 0.53 2.95 -25.61
N GLU A 163 1.61 3.71 -25.65
CA GLU A 163 2.35 3.95 -26.88
C GLU A 163 2.94 2.61 -27.38
N VAL A 164 2.66 2.28 -28.64
CA VAL A 164 3.28 1.15 -29.35
C VAL A 164 4.43 1.76 -30.13
N SER A 165 5.65 1.34 -29.80
CA SER A 165 6.84 1.86 -30.47
C SER A 165 6.76 1.55 -31.95
N SER A 166 6.67 2.61 -32.76
CA SER A 166 6.63 2.55 -34.22
C SER A 166 7.82 3.34 -34.77
N GLY A 167 9.03 2.83 -34.52
CA GLY A 167 10.26 3.41 -35.08
C GLY A 167 10.55 4.85 -34.66
N PRO A 168 11.73 5.39 -35.01
CA PRO A 168 12.10 6.77 -34.66
C PRO A 168 11.42 7.87 -35.49
N ALA A 169 10.58 7.53 -36.49
CA ALA A 169 10.06 8.48 -37.47
C ALA A 169 8.54 8.40 -37.73
N ALA A 170 7.79 7.54 -37.03
CA ALA A 170 6.34 7.49 -37.17
C ALA A 170 5.64 8.27 -36.06
N ASN A 171 4.46 8.82 -36.38
CA ASN A 171 3.54 9.34 -35.36
C ASN A 171 3.24 8.24 -34.33
N PRO A 172 3.15 8.57 -33.02
CA PRO A 172 2.92 7.59 -31.98
C PRO A 172 1.62 6.82 -32.26
N THR A 173 1.75 5.51 -32.47
CA THR A 173 0.60 4.62 -32.60
C THR A 173 0.16 4.14 -31.23
N TRP A 174 -1.11 4.30 -30.91
CA TRP A 174 -1.67 3.93 -29.61
C TRP A 174 -2.20 2.49 -29.61
N GLY A 175 -1.86 1.72 -28.58
CA GLY A 175 -2.18 0.30 -28.44
C GLY A 175 -3.16 0.00 -27.32
N ARG A 176 -2.84 -1.00 -26.49
CA ARG A 176 -3.71 -1.45 -25.39
C ARG A 176 -3.87 -0.37 -24.31
N PHE A 177 -5.05 -0.32 -23.70
CA PHE A 177 -5.33 0.52 -22.54
C PHE A 177 -4.84 -0.14 -21.24
N ARG A 178 -4.24 0.65 -20.35
CA ARG A 178 -3.82 0.24 -18.99
C ARG A 178 -4.31 1.23 -17.93
N LYS A 179 -4.26 0.86 -16.64
CA LYS A 179 -4.57 1.79 -15.53
C LYS A 179 -3.83 3.11 -15.76
N GLY A 180 -4.59 4.21 -15.80
CA GLY A 180 -4.10 5.55 -16.06
C GLY A 180 -3.72 6.29 -14.77
N ALA A 181 -3.97 7.59 -14.76
CA ALA A 181 -3.82 8.45 -13.59
C ALA A 181 -4.71 8.00 -12.42
N ASP A 182 -4.30 8.37 -11.19
CA ASP A 182 -5.07 8.03 -9.99
C ASP A 182 -6.40 8.78 -9.91
N GLY A 183 -6.48 9.97 -10.53
CA GLY A 183 -7.73 10.69 -10.74
C GLY A 183 -7.69 11.65 -11.92
N LEU A 184 -8.85 11.98 -12.47
CA LEU A 184 -9.02 12.95 -13.55
C LEU A 184 -10.17 13.91 -13.26
N LEU A 185 -9.97 15.20 -13.54
CA LEU A 185 -11.04 16.19 -13.56
C LEU A 185 -11.56 16.30 -14.99
N VAL A 186 -12.83 15.98 -15.19
CA VAL A 186 -13.42 15.81 -16.52
C VAL A 186 -14.75 16.55 -16.64
N GLU A 187 -14.93 17.27 -17.74
CA GLU A 187 -16.23 17.76 -18.19
C GLU A 187 -16.67 16.96 -19.43
N LYS A 188 -17.88 16.40 -19.41
CA LYS A 188 -18.44 15.65 -20.54
C LYS A 188 -19.41 16.56 -21.32
N LYS A 189 -19.19 16.73 -22.62
CA LYS A 189 -20.07 17.54 -23.48
C LYS A 189 -20.15 16.95 -24.88
N ASP A 190 -21.36 16.67 -25.38
CA ASP A 190 -21.63 16.30 -26.78
C ASP A 190 -20.75 15.16 -27.35
N GLY A 191 -20.44 14.15 -26.54
CA GLY A 191 -19.58 13.03 -26.94
C GLY A 191 -18.08 13.32 -26.90
N VAL A 192 -17.69 14.52 -26.49
CA VAL A 192 -16.33 14.96 -26.21
C VAL A 192 -16.06 14.93 -24.70
N ILE A 193 -14.83 14.56 -24.34
CA ILE A 193 -14.30 14.54 -22.99
C ILE A 193 -13.28 15.66 -22.87
N LYS A 194 -13.57 16.62 -22.01
CA LYS A 194 -12.65 17.72 -21.72
C LYS A 194 -11.92 17.44 -20.41
N ILE A 195 -10.62 17.24 -20.49
CA ILE A 195 -9.73 17.00 -19.36
C ILE A 195 -9.30 18.36 -18.79
N GLU A 196 -9.84 18.70 -17.62
CA GLU A 196 -9.51 19.91 -16.88
C GLU A 196 -8.28 19.71 -15.98
N GLY A 197 -7.99 18.47 -15.56
CA GLY A 197 -6.85 18.18 -14.70
C GLY A 197 -6.58 16.71 -14.43
N VAL A 198 -5.36 16.44 -13.94
CA VAL A 198 -4.81 15.11 -13.67
C VAL A 198 -4.31 15.05 -12.23
N VAL A 199 -4.69 13.99 -11.52
CA VAL A 199 -4.29 13.71 -10.14
C VAL A 199 -3.29 12.56 -10.10
N GLU A 200 -2.19 12.79 -9.39
CA GLU A 200 -1.17 11.79 -9.12
C GLU A 200 -0.98 11.64 -7.61
N VAL A 201 -1.19 10.44 -7.10
CA VAL A 201 -1.10 10.09 -5.68
C VAL A 201 0.17 9.29 -5.42
N LYS A 202 0.98 9.76 -4.47
CA LYS A 202 2.14 9.02 -3.98
C LYS A 202 1.94 8.64 -2.53
N SER A 203 2.40 7.43 -2.21
CA SER A 203 2.44 6.91 -0.85
C SER A 203 3.76 7.21 -0.13
N MET A 204 4.58 8.10 -0.71
CA MET A 204 5.85 8.55 -0.14
C MET A 204 6.22 9.93 -0.70
N ALA A 205 7.11 10.64 0.00
CA ALA A 205 7.63 11.91 -0.49
C ALA A 205 8.32 11.74 -1.85
N ARG A 206 8.05 12.67 -2.77
CA ARG A 206 8.69 12.74 -4.09
C ARG A 206 9.05 14.19 -4.39
N SER A 207 10.17 14.37 -5.10
CA SER A 207 10.58 15.68 -5.60
C SER A 207 9.56 16.22 -6.61
N ARG A 208 9.34 17.53 -6.61
CA ARG A 208 8.48 18.25 -7.59
C ARG A 208 8.73 17.81 -9.03
N LYS A 209 10.00 17.76 -9.47
CA LYS A 209 10.38 17.33 -10.83
C LYS A 209 9.80 15.96 -11.21
N LYS A 210 9.95 14.96 -10.33
CA LYS A 210 9.44 13.59 -10.57
C LYS A 210 7.92 13.53 -10.61
N LEU A 211 7.23 14.32 -9.79
CA LEU A 211 5.77 14.40 -9.78
C LEU A 211 5.26 15.01 -11.09
N LEU A 212 5.81 16.16 -11.49
CA LEU A 212 5.46 16.81 -12.76
C LEU A 212 5.74 15.90 -13.96
N THR A 213 6.94 15.31 -14.05
CA THR A 213 7.27 14.36 -15.13
C THR A 213 6.28 13.20 -15.21
N GLN A 214 5.77 12.72 -14.08
CA GLN A 214 4.77 11.65 -14.12
C GLN A 214 3.41 12.16 -14.62
N ILE A 215 2.93 13.29 -14.09
CA ILE A 215 1.68 13.91 -14.53
C ILE A 215 1.74 14.26 -16.03
N ASP A 216 2.85 14.83 -16.51
CA ASP A 216 3.04 15.16 -17.92
C ASP A 216 3.03 13.90 -18.81
N ARG A 217 3.50 12.75 -18.30
CA ARG A 217 3.35 11.47 -19.01
C ARG A 217 1.91 10.96 -19.06
N HIS A 218 1.08 11.28 -18.06
CA HIS A 218 -0.35 10.98 -18.11
C HIS A 218 -1.03 11.87 -19.16
N ILE A 219 -0.77 13.18 -19.12
CA ILE A 219 -1.27 14.16 -20.11
C ILE A 219 -0.89 13.72 -21.53
N ALA A 220 0.38 13.38 -21.77
CA ALA A 220 0.86 12.92 -23.07
C ALA A 220 0.12 11.67 -23.58
N ARG A 221 -0.20 10.71 -22.69
CA ARG A 221 -0.97 9.51 -23.08
C ARG A 221 -2.43 9.82 -23.34
N LEU A 222 -3.02 10.76 -22.60
CA LEU A 222 -4.41 11.16 -22.75
C LEU A 222 -4.68 11.86 -24.09
N HIS A 223 -3.68 12.49 -24.71
CA HIS A 223 -3.77 12.95 -26.11
C HIS A 223 -3.99 11.80 -27.11
N GLY A 224 -3.70 10.55 -26.75
CA GLY A 224 -4.00 9.38 -27.56
C GLY A 224 -5.42 8.84 -27.43
N GLY A 225 -6.27 9.49 -26.64
CA GLY A 225 -7.58 9.01 -26.24
C GLY A 225 -7.62 8.48 -24.80
N ILE A 226 -8.81 8.05 -24.37
CA ILE A 226 -9.06 7.55 -23.01
C ILE A 226 -10.17 6.50 -23.01
N GLU A 227 -10.05 5.48 -22.16
CA GLU A 227 -11.20 4.65 -21.76
C GLU A 227 -11.63 5.08 -20.36
N LEU A 228 -12.81 5.71 -20.28
CA LEU A 228 -13.39 6.24 -19.05
C LEU A 228 -14.70 5.51 -18.77
N GLU A 229 -14.81 4.87 -17.60
CA GLU A 229 -16.00 4.06 -17.22
C GLU A 229 -16.34 2.98 -18.27
N ARG A 230 -15.32 2.34 -18.86
CA ARG A 230 -15.46 1.35 -19.95
C ARG A 230 -15.98 1.92 -21.28
N ARG A 231 -16.17 3.22 -21.41
CA ARG A 231 -16.43 3.89 -22.69
C ARG A 231 -15.14 4.47 -23.25
N ARG A 232 -14.87 4.18 -24.52
CA ARG A 232 -13.69 4.70 -25.23
C ARG A 232 -14.00 6.02 -25.89
N PHE A 233 -13.05 6.94 -25.79
CA PHE A 233 -13.03 8.22 -26.47
C PHE A 233 -11.73 8.28 -27.28
N PRO A 234 -11.81 8.36 -28.62
CA PRO A 234 -10.63 8.53 -29.45
C PRO A 234 -9.98 9.90 -29.21
N ALA A 235 -8.76 10.08 -29.69
CA ALA A 235 -7.99 11.33 -29.53
C ALA A 235 -8.78 12.58 -29.95
N ASP A 236 -9.51 12.52 -31.08
CA ASP A 236 -10.31 13.64 -31.59
C ASP A 236 -11.49 14.03 -30.69
N ASN A 237 -11.83 13.17 -29.72
CA ASN A 237 -12.89 13.40 -28.73
C ASN A 237 -12.32 13.72 -27.35
N VAL A 238 -11.01 13.98 -27.23
CA VAL A 238 -10.36 14.37 -25.98
C VAL A 238 -9.76 15.77 -26.12
N GLU A 239 -10.28 16.71 -25.34
CA GLU A 239 -9.82 18.09 -25.31
C GLU A 239 -9.13 18.43 -23.98
N PHE A 240 -8.20 19.39 -24.00
CA PHE A 240 -7.57 19.95 -22.81
C PHE A 240 -7.83 21.45 -22.74
N SER A 241 -8.12 21.96 -21.55
CA SER A 241 -8.36 23.39 -21.32
C SER A 241 -7.28 24.06 -20.50
N ARG A 242 -7.08 23.60 -19.26
CA ARG A 242 -6.25 24.29 -18.25
C ARG A 242 -5.12 23.42 -17.70
N GLU A 243 -5.14 22.13 -18.02
CA GLU A 243 -4.15 21.14 -17.56
C GLU A 243 -3.80 21.28 -16.08
N ILE A 244 -4.81 21.27 -15.20
CA ILE A 244 -4.58 21.36 -13.76
C ILE A 244 -3.83 20.09 -13.30
N ARG A 245 -2.65 20.27 -12.71
CA ARG A 245 -1.79 19.21 -12.21
C ARG A 245 -1.98 19.13 -10.69
N ILE A 246 -2.41 17.98 -10.17
CA ILE A 246 -2.64 17.78 -8.73
C ILE A 246 -1.73 16.67 -8.25
N ALA A 247 -0.80 16.98 -7.35
CA ALA A 247 0.03 15.99 -6.68
C ALA A 247 -0.45 15.77 -5.24
N VAL A 248 -0.71 14.52 -4.87
CA VAL A 248 -1.06 14.14 -3.49
C VAL A 248 0.10 13.35 -2.88
N ILE A 249 0.58 13.79 -1.73
CA ILE A 249 1.66 13.13 -0.99
C ILE A 249 1.29 12.97 0.49
N PRO A 250 1.85 11.99 1.21
CA PRO A 250 1.65 11.91 2.64
C PRO A 250 2.46 12.97 3.38
N SER A 251 2.09 13.25 4.63
CA SER A 251 2.93 14.05 5.53
C SER A 251 4.20 13.30 5.97
N SER A 252 5.08 14.02 6.66
CA SER A 252 6.40 13.54 7.08
C SER A 252 6.51 13.23 8.58
N TRP A 253 5.45 13.44 9.37
CA TRP A 253 5.49 13.18 10.82
C TRP A 253 5.77 11.71 11.12
N LYS A 254 6.41 11.46 12.27
CA LYS A 254 6.86 10.12 12.66
C LYS A 254 5.96 9.52 13.73
N LEU A 255 5.74 8.22 13.66
CA LEU A 255 5.06 7.47 14.72
C LEU A 255 5.92 7.51 15.99
N THR A 256 5.25 7.52 17.15
CA THR A 256 5.96 7.34 18.43
C THR A 256 6.73 6.02 18.45
N ARG A 257 7.91 6.06 19.06
CA ARG A 257 8.76 4.88 19.31
C ARG A 257 8.59 4.33 20.72
N GLU A 258 7.66 4.89 21.49
CA GLU A 258 7.39 4.42 22.84
C GLU A 258 6.80 3.03 22.81
N TRP A 259 7.27 2.20 23.74
CA TRP A 259 6.70 0.91 24.08
C TRP A 259 7.07 0.60 25.51
N ARG A 260 6.31 -0.30 26.15
CA ARG A 260 6.62 -0.77 27.51
C ARG A 260 6.49 -2.28 27.61
N LYS A 261 7.35 -2.86 28.44
CA LYS A 261 7.26 -4.26 28.86
C LYS A 261 6.16 -4.39 29.91
N VAL A 262 5.26 -5.36 29.74
CA VAL A 262 4.15 -5.63 30.67
C VAL A 262 4.14 -7.11 31.00
N LYS A 263 4.23 -7.44 32.29
CA LYS A 263 4.11 -8.83 32.79
C LYS A 263 2.64 -9.25 32.74
N ASN A 264 2.36 -10.41 32.18
CA ASN A 264 1.05 -11.04 32.10
C ASN A 264 1.14 -12.51 32.56
N LYS A 265 0.01 -13.23 32.57
CA LYS A 265 -0.06 -14.64 33.04
C LYS A 265 0.81 -15.62 32.23
N ARG A 266 1.22 -15.25 31.01
CA ARG A 266 2.03 -16.04 30.07
C ARG A 266 3.47 -15.52 29.94
N GLY A 267 3.93 -14.68 30.89
CA GLY A 267 5.25 -14.05 30.86
C GLY A 267 5.20 -12.58 30.48
N TRP A 268 6.24 -12.08 29.82
CA TRP A 268 6.33 -10.68 29.44
C TRP A 268 5.76 -10.40 28.04
N SER A 269 5.19 -9.22 27.86
CA SER A 269 4.64 -8.78 26.57
C SER A 269 4.97 -7.32 26.29
N MET A 270 5.12 -6.98 25.02
CA MET A 270 5.28 -5.59 24.59
C MET A 270 3.91 -4.93 24.45
N LYS A 271 3.77 -3.74 25.03
CA LYS A 271 2.59 -2.90 24.87
C LYS A 271 2.98 -1.61 24.18
N PHE A 272 2.48 -1.45 22.96
CA PHE A 272 2.60 -0.23 22.17
C PHE A 272 1.50 0.79 22.58
N PRO A 273 1.75 2.09 22.36
CA PRO A 273 0.71 3.09 22.45
C PRO A 273 -0.42 2.77 21.46
N LYS A 274 -1.64 3.18 21.82
CA LYS A 274 -2.76 3.08 20.89
C LYS A 274 -2.46 3.92 19.66
N ALA A 275 -2.93 3.49 18.50
CA ALA A 275 -2.86 4.29 17.29
C ALA A 275 -3.47 5.68 17.55
N SER A 276 -2.75 6.73 17.16
CA SER A 276 -3.16 8.12 17.34
C SER A 276 -3.75 8.70 16.05
N GLU A 277 -4.55 9.75 16.20
CA GLU A 277 -4.91 10.63 15.09
C GLU A 277 -3.66 11.35 14.53
N PRO A 278 -3.71 11.81 13.28
CA PRO A 278 -2.66 12.65 12.70
C PRO A 278 -2.46 13.95 13.50
N LEU A 279 -1.20 14.34 13.69
CA LEU A 279 -0.83 15.58 14.38
C LEU A 279 -1.17 16.85 13.58
N THR A 280 -1.22 16.72 12.26
CA THR A 280 -1.43 17.83 11.32
C THR A 280 -2.61 17.51 10.40
N PRO A 281 -3.49 18.48 10.11
CA PRO A 281 -4.56 18.28 9.14
C PRO A 281 -3.99 18.18 7.72
N THR A 282 -4.82 17.68 6.79
CA THR A 282 -4.49 17.72 5.36
C THR A 282 -4.35 19.18 4.92
N HIS A 283 -3.27 19.48 4.20
CA HIS A 283 -2.96 20.81 3.69
C HIS A 283 -3.02 20.82 2.16
N THR A 284 -3.48 21.92 1.57
CA THR A 284 -3.56 22.10 0.12
C THR A 284 -3.01 23.46 -0.25
N GLU A 285 -2.01 23.47 -1.12
CA GLU A 285 -1.31 24.66 -1.59
C GLU A 285 -1.18 24.63 -3.12
N GLU A 286 -1.20 25.80 -3.74
CA GLU A 286 -0.85 25.98 -5.15
C GLU A 286 0.65 26.32 -5.20
N LEU A 287 1.44 25.46 -5.84
CA LEU A 287 2.90 25.61 -5.93
C LEU A 287 3.33 26.41 -7.16
N ASP A 288 2.47 26.45 -8.18
CA ASP A 288 2.64 27.16 -9.45
C ASP A 288 1.28 27.29 -10.12
N VAL A 289 1.20 28.08 -11.20
CA VAL A 289 -0.01 28.22 -12.01
C VAL A 289 -0.52 26.84 -12.41
N ASN A 290 -1.74 26.50 -12.00
CA ASN A 290 -2.40 25.22 -12.27
C ASN A 290 -1.68 24.00 -11.67
N PHE A 291 -0.71 24.16 -10.78
CA PHE A 291 -0.04 23.05 -10.09
C PHE A 291 -0.32 23.07 -8.59
N TRP A 292 -1.13 22.13 -8.15
CA TRP A 292 -1.58 21.98 -6.77
C TRP A 292 -0.89 20.82 -6.08
N LYS A 293 -0.55 21.03 -4.82
CA LYS A 293 -0.05 19.99 -3.93
C LYS A 293 -0.99 19.80 -2.75
N ILE A 294 -1.38 18.56 -2.53
CA ILE A 294 -2.13 18.11 -1.35
C ILE A 294 -1.18 17.29 -0.49
N THR A 295 -0.94 17.74 0.74
CA THR A 295 -0.22 16.96 1.74
C THR A 295 -1.24 16.34 2.69
N LEU A 296 -1.40 15.02 2.65
CA LEU A 296 -2.35 14.29 3.49
C LEU A 296 -1.99 14.44 4.97
N ALA A 297 -3.01 14.46 5.83
CA ALA A 297 -2.83 14.39 7.27
C ALA A 297 -1.97 13.18 7.67
N TRP A 298 -2.20 12.03 7.05
CA TRP A 298 -1.48 10.77 7.32
C TRP A 298 -0.06 10.76 6.76
N SER A 299 0.88 10.31 7.58
CA SER A 299 2.29 10.28 7.20
C SER A 299 2.67 9.05 6.39
N GLN A 300 3.78 9.17 5.66
CA GLN A 300 4.36 8.03 4.94
C GLN A 300 4.61 6.86 5.89
N GLU A 301 5.02 7.15 7.11
CA GLU A 301 5.32 6.13 8.11
C GLU A 301 4.07 5.41 8.62
N ALA A 302 2.98 6.13 8.87
CA ALA A 302 1.71 5.53 9.25
C ALA A 302 1.15 4.63 8.15
N LEU A 303 1.23 5.07 6.88
CA LEU A 303 0.84 4.24 5.73
C LEU A 303 1.73 3.00 5.59
N HIS A 304 3.03 3.14 5.87
CA HIS A 304 3.97 2.03 5.82
C HIS A 304 3.67 1.00 6.90
N GLN A 305 3.46 1.42 8.16
CA GLN A 305 3.04 0.53 9.25
C GLN A 305 1.77 -0.23 8.88
N ALA A 306 0.75 0.46 8.40
CA ALA A 306 -0.49 -0.15 7.94
C ALA A 306 -0.25 -1.18 6.83
N ALA A 307 0.59 -0.87 5.84
CA ALA A 307 0.92 -1.80 4.75
C ALA A 307 1.66 -3.06 5.23
N TYR A 308 2.52 -2.96 6.25
CA TYR A 308 3.08 -4.15 6.93
C TYR A 308 1.98 -5.00 7.54
N GLN A 309 1.03 -4.39 8.24
CA GLN A 309 -0.08 -5.11 8.87
C GLN A 309 -1.00 -5.76 7.83
N MET A 310 -1.30 -5.08 6.73
CA MET A 310 -2.05 -5.66 5.60
C MET A 310 -1.31 -6.85 4.97
N THR A 311 0.01 -6.75 4.82
CA THR A 311 0.85 -7.86 4.32
C THR A 311 0.82 -9.05 5.26
N PHE A 312 0.91 -8.80 6.57
CA PHE A 312 0.86 -9.85 7.59
C PHE A 312 -0.54 -10.48 7.73
N TRP A 313 -1.59 -9.68 7.55
CA TRP A 313 -2.97 -10.17 7.42
C TRP A 313 -3.13 -11.05 6.17
N TYR A 314 -2.52 -10.68 5.05
CA TYR A 314 -2.55 -11.47 3.82
C TYR A 314 -1.80 -12.80 3.97
N MET A 315 -0.64 -12.80 4.64
CA MET A 315 0.07 -14.03 5.05
C MET A 315 -0.85 -14.96 5.85
N ALA A 316 -1.62 -14.40 6.80
CA ALA A 316 -2.61 -15.16 7.56
C ALA A 316 -3.71 -15.76 6.67
N GLN A 317 -4.18 -15.03 5.64
CA GLN A 317 -5.17 -15.56 4.71
C GLN A 317 -4.62 -16.70 3.85
N VAL A 318 -3.35 -16.61 3.43
CA VAL A 318 -2.68 -17.71 2.73
C VAL A 318 -2.50 -18.92 3.63
N GLY A 319 -2.11 -18.71 4.89
CA GLY A 319 -2.04 -19.76 5.91
C GLY A 319 -3.38 -20.49 6.13
N LYS A 320 -4.50 -19.77 6.18
CA LYS A 320 -5.83 -20.38 6.26
C LYS A 320 -6.12 -21.36 5.11
N HIS A 321 -5.56 -21.08 3.93
CA HIS A 321 -5.74 -21.96 2.77
C HIS A 321 -4.84 -23.21 2.87
N ILE A 322 -3.56 -23.03 3.22
CA ILE A 322 -2.56 -24.10 3.31
C ILE A 322 -2.85 -25.04 4.49
N PHE A 323 -3.09 -24.47 5.68
CA PHE A 323 -3.29 -25.19 6.94
C PHE A 323 -4.78 -25.47 7.24
N LYS A 324 -5.63 -25.56 6.21
CA LYS A 324 -7.08 -25.76 6.37
C LYS A 324 -7.42 -27.06 7.11
N LYS A 325 -6.63 -28.12 6.87
CA LYS A 325 -6.74 -29.39 7.58
C LYS A 325 -5.75 -29.38 8.75
N LYS A 326 -6.20 -29.70 9.97
CA LYS A 326 -5.33 -29.79 11.16
C LYS A 326 -4.13 -30.72 10.97
N GLN A 327 -4.26 -31.74 10.13
CA GLN A 327 -3.18 -32.68 9.77
C GLN A 327 -2.01 -32.01 9.04
N ASN A 328 -2.21 -30.83 8.46
CA ASN A 328 -1.15 -30.06 7.79
C ASN A 328 -0.38 -29.16 8.77
N LEU A 329 -0.79 -29.10 10.04
CA LEU A 329 -0.06 -28.34 11.06
C LEU A 329 1.05 -29.21 11.66
N PRO A 330 2.24 -28.64 11.89
CA PRO A 330 3.23 -29.26 12.77
C PRO A 330 2.61 -29.63 14.12
N SER A 331 3.05 -30.74 14.72
CA SER A 331 2.51 -31.22 16.00
C SER A 331 2.58 -30.16 17.10
N SER A 332 3.65 -29.36 17.10
CA SER A 332 3.88 -28.24 18.01
C SER A 332 2.90 -27.07 17.82
N TRP A 333 2.15 -27.00 16.72
CA TRP A 333 1.23 -25.89 16.40
C TRP A 333 -0.24 -26.29 16.42
N THR A 334 -0.57 -27.48 16.93
CA THR A 334 -1.94 -28.01 16.97
C THR A 334 -2.91 -27.14 17.78
N TYR A 335 -2.40 -26.26 18.65
CA TYR A 335 -3.18 -25.27 19.41
C TYR A 335 -3.49 -23.98 18.63
N MET A 336 -2.80 -23.72 17.51
CA MET A 336 -2.97 -22.52 16.70
C MET A 336 -4.14 -22.66 15.73
N THR A 337 -4.79 -21.54 15.42
CA THR A 337 -5.66 -21.46 14.24
C THR A 337 -4.82 -21.50 12.95
N SER A 338 -5.42 -21.90 11.83
CA SER A 338 -4.72 -21.90 10.53
C SER A 338 -4.17 -20.52 10.12
N ALA A 339 -4.81 -19.44 10.58
CA ALA A 339 -4.36 -18.07 10.35
C ALA A 339 -3.09 -17.76 11.15
N GLU A 340 -3.07 -18.11 12.44
CA GLU A 340 -1.91 -17.96 13.32
C GLU A 340 -0.74 -18.83 12.83
N ALA A 341 -1.01 -20.06 12.37
CA ALA A 341 0.01 -20.92 11.80
C ALA A 341 0.68 -20.30 10.56
N GLY A 342 -0.10 -19.69 9.65
CA GLY A 342 0.47 -18.96 8.49
C GLY A 342 1.34 -17.78 8.87
N GLN A 343 0.92 -17.04 9.91
CA GLN A 343 1.70 -15.94 10.46
C GLN A 343 2.99 -16.44 11.11
N ASN A 344 2.92 -17.52 11.88
CA ASN A 344 4.09 -18.10 12.55
C ASN A 344 5.09 -18.68 11.55
N ALA A 345 4.62 -19.44 10.54
CA ALA A 345 5.44 -19.94 9.44
C ALA A 345 6.17 -18.80 8.73
N SER A 346 5.48 -17.68 8.47
CA SER A 346 6.10 -16.50 7.85
C SER A 346 7.21 -15.90 8.72
N LYS A 347 6.99 -15.79 10.05
CA LYS A 347 8.01 -15.28 10.98
C LYS A 347 9.22 -16.20 11.08
N GLU A 348 8.99 -17.50 11.25
CA GLU A 348 10.05 -18.51 11.33
C GLU A 348 10.90 -18.51 10.06
N THR A 349 10.25 -18.48 8.90
CA THR A 349 10.97 -18.46 7.62
C THR A 349 11.78 -17.17 7.44
N LEU A 350 11.22 -16.01 7.80
CA LEU A 350 11.94 -14.74 7.77
C LEU A 350 13.09 -14.66 8.78
N PHE A 351 13.06 -15.47 9.84
CA PHE A 351 14.15 -15.61 10.80
C PHE A 351 15.32 -16.42 10.22
N TYR A 352 15.04 -17.51 9.49
CA TYR A 352 16.09 -18.34 8.89
C TYR A 352 16.71 -17.72 7.63
N ILE A 353 15.95 -17.00 6.80
CA ILE A 353 16.46 -16.41 5.55
C ILE A 353 17.75 -15.58 5.73
N PRO A 354 17.86 -14.67 6.72
CA PRO A 354 19.09 -13.91 6.98
C PRO A 354 20.36 -14.74 7.26
N MET A 355 20.20 -16.03 7.57
CA MET A 355 21.28 -16.98 7.87
C MET A 355 21.71 -17.78 6.63
N ARG A 356 20.99 -17.62 5.50
CA ARG A 356 21.24 -18.31 4.23
C ARG A 356 22.09 -17.48 3.27
N TYR A 357 22.51 -18.09 2.15
CA TYR A 357 23.30 -17.43 1.11
C TYR A 357 22.49 -16.40 0.31
N ILE A 358 22.41 -15.17 0.83
CA ILE A 358 21.72 -14.04 0.20
C ILE A 358 22.58 -12.77 0.22
N SER A 359 22.27 -11.82 -0.67
CA SER A 359 22.97 -10.54 -0.68
C SER A 359 22.74 -9.74 0.62
N TRP A 360 23.70 -8.91 1.00
CA TRP A 360 23.60 -8.03 2.17
C TRP A 360 22.31 -7.18 2.18
N ARG A 361 21.92 -6.66 1.02
CA ARG A 361 20.68 -5.89 0.87
C ARG A 361 19.42 -6.72 1.18
N GLN A 362 19.37 -7.96 0.69
CA GLN A 362 18.26 -8.87 0.97
C GLN A 362 18.24 -9.26 2.44
N ARG A 363 19.41 -9.51 3.05
CA ARG A 363 19.55 -9.78 4.48
C ARG A 363 18.93 -8.68 5.33
N ARG A 364 19.32 -7.41 5.11
CA ARG A 364 18.76 -6.27 5.86
C ARG A 364 17.23 -6.19 5.75
N LYS A 365 16.67 -6.43 4.57
CA LYS A 365 15.21 -6.45 4.38
C LYS A 365 14.55 -7.61 5.11
N ALA A 366 15.12 -8.81 5.03
CA ALA A 366 14.61 -9.99 5.74
C ALA A 366 14.59 -9.75 7.24
N VAL A 367 15.67 -9.18 7.79
CA VAL A 367 15.77 -8.78 9.19
C VAL A 367 14.70 -7.74 9.55
N THR A 368 14.51 -6.69 8.75
CA THR A 368 13.43 -5.71 9.00
C THR A 368 12.06 -6.36 8.99
N LEU A 369 11.77 -7.24 8.01
CA LEU A 369 10.49 -7.96 7.96
C LEU A 369 10.28 -8.82 9.22
N TYR A 370 11.28 -9.62 9.60
CA TYR A 370 11.25 -10.44 10.81
C TYR A 370 11.02 -9.57 12.05
N ASN A 371 11.82 -8.53 12.25
CA ASN A 371 11.72 -7.69 13.43
C ASN A 371 10.35 -6.97 13.50
N VAL A 372 9.82 -6.50 12.37
CA VAL A 372 8.50 -5.84 12.33
C VAL A 372 7.37 -6.82 12.64
N TYR A 373 7.40 -8.05 12.10
CA TYR A 373 6.36 -9.05 12.35
C TYR A 373 6.50 -9.75 13.70
N GLY A 374 7.73 -9.87 14.22
CA GLY A 374 8.04 -10.44 15.53
C GLY A 374 7.72 -9.46 16.67
N TYR A 375 8.21 -8.22 16.54
CA TYR A 375 8.25 -7.25 17.63
C TYR A 375 7.42 -6.00 17.40
N GLY A 376 6.85 -5.81 16.22
CA GLY A 376 6.05 -4.64 15.87
C GLY A 376 6.84 -3.56 15.14
N TYR A 377 6.10 -2.71 14.41
CA TYR A 377 6.69 -1.75 13.49
C TYR A 377 7.70 -0.78 14.13
N PRO A 378 7.41 -0.09 15.27
CA PRO A 378 8.33 0.91 15.81
C PRO A 378 9.69 0.34 16.21
N ILE A 379 9.71 -0.90 16.69
CA ILE A 379 10.94 -1.60 17.09
C ILE A 379 11.65 -2.14 15.84
N GLY A 380 10.90 -2.76 14.93
CA GLY A 380 11.52 -3.49 13.82
C GLY A 380 12.17 -2.62 12.75
N VAL A 381 11.66 -1.40 12.52
CA VAL A 381 12.27 -0.49 11.53
C VAL A 381 13.50 0.23 12.06
N ASP A 382 13.63 0.37 13.39
CA ASP A 382 14.74 1.06 14.06
C ASP A 382 15.71 0.09 14.76
N ALA A 383 15.61 -1.22 14.50
CA ALA A 383 16.42 -2.25 15.15
C ALA A 383 17.94 -1.95 15.14
N PRO A 384 18.56 -1.42 14.06
CA PRO A 384 19.96 -1.02 14.09
C PRO A 384 20.30 0.02 15.18
N GLU A 385 19.40 0.99 15.44
CA GLU A 385 19.59 2.00 16.49
C GLU A 385 19.42 1.43 17.89
N ILE A 386 18.53 0.44 18.07
CA ILE A 386 18.34 -0.25 19.35
C ILE A 386 19.57 -1.07 19.72
N LEU A 387 20.14 -1.79 18.74
CA LEU A 387 21.29 -2.67 18.96
C LEU A 387 22.59 -1.90 19.20
N THR A 388 22.79 -0.75 18.56
CA THR A 388 23.98 0.10 18.78
C THR A 388 24.04 0.73 20.18
N ARG A 389 22.90 0.87 20.87
CA ARG A 389 22.87 1.36 22.26
C ARG A 389 23.39 0.34 23.28
N ARG A 390 23.41 -0.95 22.94
CA ARG A 390 24.08 -1.99 23.74
C ARG A 390 25.58 -1.97 23.39
N LYS A 391 26.40 -1.31 24.23
CA LYS A 391 27.86 -1.26 24.08
C LYS A 391 28.43 -2.68 23.89
N GLY A 392 29.11 -2.93 22.76
CA GLY A 392 30.00 -4.07 22.58
C GLY A 392 29.54 -5.18 21.63
N SER A 393 28.32 -5.14 21.07
CA SER A 393 27.95 -6.12 20.04
C SER A 393 28.61 -5.73 18.71
N LYS A 394 29.54 -6.58 18.23
CA LYS A 394 29.94 -6.55 16.82
C LYS A 394 28.65 -6.58 15.99
N TRP A 395 28.58 -5.75 14.94
CA TRP A 395 27.50 -5.55 13.95
C TRP A 395 26.80 -6.79 13.35
N ARG A 396 27.05 -8.00 13.86
CA ARG A 396 26.72 -9.26 13.21
C ARG A 396 25.26 -9.72 13.33
N ASN A 397 24.46 -9.28 14.29
CA ASN A 397 23.07 -9.74 14.38
C ASN A 397 22.09 -8.56 14.51
N GLU A 398 21.70 -7.96 13.37
CA GLU A 398 20.60 -6.98 13.29
C GLU A 398 19.22 -7.60 13.62
N ILE A 399 19.15 -8.93 13.79
CA ILE A 399 17.99 -9.70 14.23
C ILE A 399 17.79 -9.45 15.72
N LEU A 400 16.60 -8.99 16.10
CA LEU A 400 16.23 -8.85 17.50
C LEU A 400 15.83 -10.21 18.06
N TRP A 401 16.38 -10.56 19.21
CA TRP A 401 15.96 -11.71 20.00
C TRP A 401 14.98 -11.30 21.10
N PRO A 402 14.19 -12.23 21.66
CA PRO A 402 13.36 -11.94 22.82
C PRO A 402 14.13 -11.24 23.95
N GLU A 403 15.38 -11.65 24.21
CA GLU A 403 16.26 -11.09 25.25
C GLU A 403 16.76 -9.67 24.90
N ASP A 404 16.78 -9.31 23.62
CA ASP A 404 17.12 -7.94 23.19
C ASP A 404 16.03 -6.94 23.55
N VAL A 405 14.78 -7.39 23.58
CA VAL A 405 13.61 -6.52 23.75
C VAL A 405 12.98 -6.67 25.13
N LEU A 406 12.98 -7.89 25.66
CA LEU A 406 12.42 -8.24 26.96
C LEU A 406 13.51 -8.29 28.04
N GLY A 407 14.80 -8.41 27.71
CA GLY A 407 15.86 -8.68 28.69
C GLY A 407 15.92 -10.17 29.07
N GLU A 408 17.03 -10.56 29.70
CA GLU A 408 17.19 -11.90 30.29
C GLU A 408 16.20 -12.05 31.48
N GLU A 409 15.64 -13.25 31.65
CA GLU A 409 14.67 -13.53 32.72
C GLU A 409 15.29 -13.51 34.12
#